data_AF-A0A933JET2-F1
#
_entry.id   AF-A0A933JET2-F1
#
_cell.length_a   1.000
_cell.length_b   1.000
_cell.length_c   1.000
_cell.angle_alpha   90.00
_cell.angle_beta   90.00
_cell.angle_gamma   90.00
#
_symmetry.space_group_name_H-M   'P 1'
#
loop_
_entity.id
_entity.type
_entity.pdbx_description
1 polymer ?
#
loop_
_entity_poly.entity_id
_entity_poly.type
_entity_poly.pdbx_seq_one_letter_code
_entity_poly.pdbx_strand_id
1 'polypeptide(L)'
;MLNGALRESTYGKFVSELSAHQISCLTGILLFAVVIRQYVRLWPPVSAREAWQIGLFWMGLTVAFEFLFFHYVGGHSWQVLLANYDISAGRLWPLILLWVAVAPYVFFRHSRHSRR
;
A
#
# COMPACT_ATOMS: atom_id res chain seq x y z
N MET A 1 17.88 18.78 -9.77
CA MET A 1 18.23 19.47 -8.51
C MET A 1 17.57 20.86 -8.34
N LEU A 2 16.82 21.40 -9.31
CA LEU A 2 16.17 22.72 -9.19
C LEU A 2 14.79 22.74 -8.49
N ASN A 3 14.09 21.59 -8.43
CA ASN A 3 12.74 21.52 -7.83
C ASN A 3 12.72 21.39 -6.30
N GLY A 4 13.88 21.15 -5.67
CA GLY A 4 14.00 21.08 -4.20
C GLY A 4 14.06 22.46 -3.55
N ALA A 5 14.86 23.37 -4.11
CA ALA A 5 15.13 24.68 -3.50
C ALA A 5 13.92 25.65 -3.54
N LEU A 6 13.05 25.54 -4.55
CA LEU A 6 11.83 26.37 -4.65
C LEU A 6 10.68 25.85 -3.77
N ARG A 7 10.70 24.55 -3.41
CA ARG A 7 9.67 23.87 -2.59
C ARG A 7 9.87 24.12 -1.08
N GLU A 8 11.11 24.34 -0.66
CA GLU A 8 11.49 24.69 0.72
C GLU A 8 11.06 26.11 1.11
N SER A 9 10.93 27.02 0.14
CA SER A 9 10.66 28.44 0.37
C SER A 9 9.17 28.79 0.52
N THR A 10 8.26 27.97 -0.03
CA THR A 10 6.84 28.38 -0.20
C THR A 10 5.84 27.54 0.59
N TYR A 11 5.91 26.20 0.58
CA TYR A 11 4.89 25.32 1.18
C TYR A 11 5.38 24.39 2.31
N GLY A 12 6.71 24.27 2.51
CA GLY A 12 7.30 23.34 3.48
C GLY A 12 7.04 23.64 4.97
N LYS A 13 6.50 24.81 5.31
CA LYS A 13 6.28 25.21 6.71
C LYS A 13 4.99 24.71 7.35
N PHE A 14 4.00 24.27 6.58
CA PHE A 14 2.68 23.85 7.13
C PHE A 14 2.37 22.36 6.95
N VAL A 15 3.13 21.64 6.10
CA VAL A 15 3.01 20.19 5.96
C VAL A 15 4.43 19.65 5.83
N SER A 16 4.93 18.99 6.88
CA SER A 16 6.21 18.28 6.74
C SER A 16 6.09 17.27 5.60
N GLU A 17 7.15 17.08 4.82
CA GLU A 17 7.17 16.14 3.70
C GLU A 17 6.71 14.73 4.12
N LEU A 18 6.99 14.38 5.38
CA LEU A 18 6.50 13.19 6.06
C LEU A 18 4.97 13.18 6.25
N SER A 19 4.37 14.28 6.71
CA SER A 19 2.91 14.38 6.90
C SER A 19 2.16 14.27 5.56
N ALA A 20 2.67 14.89 4.50
CA ALA A 20 2.10 14.77 3.16
C ALA A 20 2.15 13.32 2.66
N HIS A 21 3.26 12.62 2.93
CA HIS A 21 3.43 11.21 2.58
C HIS A 21 2.50 10.29 3.39
N GLN A 22 2.32 10.57 4.68
CA GLN A 22 1.42 9.82 5.56
C GLN A 22 -0.05 9.99 5.18
N ILE A 23 -0.47 11.22 4.84
CA ILE A 23 -1.82 11.48 4.33
C ILE A 23 -2.03 10.74 3.02
N SER A 24 -1.08 10.80 2.07
CA SER A 24 -1.16 10.05 0.82
C SER A 24 -1.26 8.54 1.05
N CYS A 25 -0.50 8.00 1.99
CA CYS A 25 -0.58 6.59 2.38
C CYS A 25 -1.95 6.22 2.95
N LEU A 26 -2.52 7.06 3.84
CA LEU A 26 -3.87 6.85 4.38
C LEU A 26 -4.92 6.86 3.26
N THR A 27 -4.85 7.81 2.34
CA THR A 27 -5.74 7.85 1.17
C THR A 27 -5.57 6.60 0.31
N GLY A 28 -4.33 6.14 0.12
CA GLY A 28 -4.02 4.89 -0.58
C GLY A 28 -4.63 3.66 0.10
N ILE A 29 -4.50 3.54 1.42
CA ILE A 29 -5.13 2.46 2.22
C ILE A 29 -6.64 2.48 2.04
N LEU A 30 -7.28 3.66 2.10
CA LEU A 30 -8.72 3.81 1.90
C LEU A 30 -9.16 3.43 0.49
N LEU A 31 -8.41 3.84 -0.53
CA LEU A 31 -8.68 3.46 -1.92
C LEU A 31 -8.58 1.95 -2.12
N PHE A 32 -7.48 1.34 -1.66
CA PHE A 32 -7.32 -0.12 -1.70
C PHE A 32 -8.42 -0.82 -0.90
N ALA A 33 -8.80 -0.29 0.26
CA ALA A 33 -9.91 -0.84 1.06
C ALA A 33 -11.22 -0.88 0.26
N VAL A 34 -11.56 0.21 -0.44
CA VAL A 34 -12.77 0.27 -1.27
C VAL A 34 -12.69 -0.73 -2.43
N VAL A 35 -11.58 -0.75 -3.17
CA VAL A 35 -11.39 -1.66 -4.31
C VAL A 35 -11.48 -3.12 -3.88
N ILE A 36 -10.74 -3.50 -2.83
CA ILE A 36 -10.72 -4.88 -2.32
C ILE A 36 -12.10 -5.27 -1.78
N ARG A 37 -12.80 -4.35 -1.11
CA ARG A 37 -14.17 -4.60 -0.63
C ARG A 37 -15.14 -4.86 -1.79
N GLN A 38 -15.06 -4.08 -2.87
CA GLN A 38 -15.92 -4.30 -4.04
C GLN A 38 -15.57 -5.63 -4.72
N TYR A 39 -14.29 -5.94 -4.86
CA TYR A 39 -13.84 -7.22 -5.39
C TYR A 39 -14.40 -8.39 -4.59
N VAL A 40 -14.24 -8.40 -3.27
CA VAL A 40 -14.77 -9.46 -2.38
C VAL A 40 -16.31 -9.52 -2.41
N ARG A 41 -17.00 -8.41 -2.67
CA ARG A 41 -18.47 -8.40 -2.80
C ARG A 41 -18.95 -9.03 -4.12
N LEU A 42 -18.27 -8.71 -5.22
CA LEU A 42 -18.59 -9.22 -6.55
C LEU A 42 -18.15 -10.69 -6.71
N TRP A 43 -16.98 -11.03 -6.17
CA TRP A 43 -16.33 -12.33 -6.27
C TRP A 43 -15.96 -12.82 -4.86
N PRO A 44 -16.96 -13.24 -4.06
CA PRO A 44 -16.70 -13.67 -2.69
C PRO A 44 -15.81 -14.92 -2.67
N PRO A 45 -14.69 -14.89 -1.91
CA PRO A 45 -13.88 -16.08 -1.69
C PRO A 45 -14.73 -17.22 -1.12
N VAL A 46 -14.43 -18.46 -1.50
CA VAL A 46 -15.14 -19.65 -1.01
C VAL A 46 -14.77 -19.95 0.44
N SER A 47 -13.53 -19.62 0.83
CA SER A 47 -13.01 -19.88 2.18
C SER A 47 -12.10 -18.76 2.72
N ALA A 48 -11.89 -18.79 4.04
CA ALA A 48 -10.92 -17.91 4.70
C ALA A 48 -9.49 -18.11 4.17
N ARG A 49 -9.14 -19.36 3.85
CA ARG A 49 -7.83 -19.72 3.28
C ARG A 49 -7.63 -19.07 1.92
N GLU A 50 -8.66 -19.13 1.07
CA GLU A 50 -8.61 -18.53 -0.26
C GLU A 50 -8.49 -17.00 -0.18
N ALA A 51 -9.22 -16.35 0.74
CA ALA A 51 -9.09 -14.91 0.96
C ALA A 51 -7.65 -14.51 1.34
N TRP A 52 -6.98 -15.28 2.20
CA TRP A 52 -5.56 -15.09 2.52
C TRP A 52 -4.64 -15.34 1.33
N GLN A 53 -4.90 -16.37 0.53
CA GLN A 53 -4.11 -16.66 -0.67
C GLN A 53 -4.20 -15.52 -1.69
N ILE A 54 -5.39 -14.97 -1.92
CA ILE A 54 -5.59 -13.81 -2.80
C ILE A 54 -4.78 -12.62 -2.29
N GLY A 55 -4.89 -12.29 -1.00
CA GLY A 55 -4.16 -11.17 -0.40
C GLY A 55 -2.65 -11.34 -0.48
N LEU A 56 -2.12 -12.49 -0.08
CA LEU A 56 -0.68 -12.78 -0.15
C LEU A 56 -0.17 -12.78 -1.60
N PHE A 57 -0.96 -13.29 -2.54
CA PHE A 57 -0.62 -13.27 -3.96
C PHE A 57 -0.53 -11.84 -4.48
N TRP A 58 -1.51 -10.99 -4.18
CA TRP A 58 -1.49 -9.57 -4.56
C TRP A 58 -0.34 -8.80 -3.91
N MET A 59 -0.06 -9.06 -2.63
CA MET A 59 1.10 -8.48 -1.96
C MET A 59 2.40 -8.90 -2.67
N GLY A 60 2.55 -10.19 -2.97
CA GLY A 60 3.71 -10.71 -3.69
C GLY A 60 3.87 -10.09 -5.08
N LEU A 61 2.78 -9.95 -5.84
CA LEU A 61 2.78 -9.25 -7.12
C LEU A 61 3.15 -7.77 -6.99
N THR A 62 2.69 -7.11 -5.93
CA THR A 62 2.99 -5.68 -5.69
C THR A 62 4.47 -5.49 -5.39
N VAL A 63 5.03 -6.33 -4.52
CA VAL A 63 6.47 -6.32 -4.20
C VAL A 63 7.27 -6.67 -5.45
N ALA A 64 6.91 -7.73 -6.17
CA ALA A 64 7.59 -8.09 -7.41
C ALA A 64 7.53 -6.95 -8.43
N PHE A 65 6.37 -6.34 -8.65
CA PHE A 65 6.25 -5.19 -9.54
C PHE A 65 7.11 -4.02 -9.08
N GLU A 66 7.10 -3.67 -7.79
CA GLU A 66 7.93 -2.60 -7.23
C GLU A 66 9.41 -2.86 -7.53
N PHE A 67 9.92 -4.02 -7.13
CA PHE A 67 11.32 -4.34 -7.33
C PHE A 67 11.67 -4.47 -8.80
N LEU A 68 10.90 -5.21 -9.62
CA LEU A 68 11.22 -5.35 -11.04
C LEU A 68 11.11 -4.01 -11.78
N PHE A 69 10.01 -3.28 -11.61
CA PHE A 69 9.78 -2.05 -12.35
C PHE A 69 10.74 -0.94 -11.90
N PHE A 70 10.82 -0.64 -10.61
CA PHE A 70 11.65 0.47 -10.15
C PHE A 70 13.15 0.15 -10.24
N HIS A 71 13.55 -1.12 -10.15
CA HIS A 71 14.95 -1.50 -10.36
C HIS A 71 15.32 -1.48 -11.84
N TYR A 72 14.61 -2.23 -12.69
CA TYR A 72 15.00 -2.41 -14.10
C TYR A 72 14.58 -1.25 -15.00
N VAL A 73 13.43 -0.61 -14.75
CA VAL A 73 12.93 0.51 -15.56
C VAL A 73 13.28 1.85 -14.92
N GLY A 74 13.11 1.97 -13.60
CA GLY A 74 13.42 3.19 -12.86
C GLY A 74 14.90 3.41 -12.56
N GLY A 75 15.74 2.38 -12.70
CA GLY A 75 17.17 2.45 -12.40
C GLY A 75 17.50 2.62 -10.91
N HIS A 76 16.53 2.41 -10.01
CA HIS A 76 16.77 2.53 -8.57
C HIS A 76 17.57 1.34 -8.05
N SER A 77 18.54 1.59 -7.15
CA SER A 77 19.29 0.51 -6.51
C SER A 77 18.42 -0.24 -5.49
N TRP A 78 18.75 -1.51 -5.24
CA TRP A 78 18.08 -2.34 -4.21
C TRP A 78 18.07 -1.66 -2.84
N GLN A 79 19.14 -0.93 -2.50
CA GLN A 79 19.25 -0.20 -1.23
C GLN A 79 18.20 0.92 -1.12
N VAL A 80 17.94 1.64 -2.21
CA VAL A 80 16.93 2.70 -2.24
C VAL A 80 15.53 2.12 -2.09
N LEU A 81 15.26 0.97 -2.74
CA LEU A 81 13.99 0.28 -2.61
C LEU A 81 13.77 -0.27 -1.20
N LEU A 82 14.79 -0.92 -0.62
CA LEU A 82 14.74 -1.40 0.76
C LEU A 82 14.59 -0.27 1.78
N ALA A 83 15.13 0.92 1.50
CA ALA A 83 14.91 2.09 2.35
C ALA A 83 13.43 2.47 2.46
N ASN A 84 12.59 2.15 1.47
CA ASN A 84 11.13 2.37 1.56
C ASN A 84 10.46 1.51 2.65
N TYR A 85 11.10 0.43 3.06
CA TYR A 85 10.59 -0.51 4.05
C TYR A 85 10.97 -0.13 5.49
N ASP A 86 11.74 0.94 5.67
CA ASP A 86 12.15 1.39 6.99
C ASP A 86 11.01 2.16 7.70
N ILE A 87 10.26 1.43 8.52
CA ILE A 87 9.19 2.00 9.36
C ILE A 87 9.77 2.94 10.43
N SER A 88 11.00 2.71 10.90
CA SER A 88 11.65 3.57 11.90
C SER A 88 11.97 4.96 11.35
N ALA A 89 12.20 5.05 10.03
CA ALA A 89 12.31 6.31 9.30
C ALA A 89 10.93 6.96 8.98
N GLY A 90 9.82 6.41 9.51
CA GLY A 90 8.47 6.94 9.34
C GLY A 90 7.80 6.55 8.02
N ARG A 91 8.35 5.59 7.28
CA ARG A 91 7.78 5.15 6.00
C ARG A 91 6.65 4.15 6.22
N LEU A 92 5.50 4.43 5.60
CA LEU A 92 4.28 3.64 5.78
C LEU A 92 4.05 2.62 4.66
N TRP A 93 4.97 2.49 3.71
CA TRP A 93 4.85 1.56 2.59
C TRP A 93 4.60 0.10 3.04
N PRO A 94 5.32 -0.44 4.05
CA PRO A 94 5.03 -1.78 4.57
C PRO A 94 3.60 -1.94 5.10
N LEU A 95 3.00 -0.87 5.64
CA LEU A 95 1.61 -0.91 6.13
C LEU A 95 0.62 -1.06 4.97
N ILE A 96 0.89 -0.44 3.82
CA ILE A 96 0.06 -0.60 2.62
C ILE A 96 0.14 -2.06 2.13
N LEU A 97 1.35 -2.63 2.05
CA LEU A 97 1.53 -4.03 1.65
C LEU A 97 0.83 -4.99 2.61
N LEU A 98 0.98 -4.77 3.92
CA LEU A 98 0.27 -5.53 4.94
C LEU A 98 -1.24 -5.41 4.78
N TRP A 99 -1.75 -4.20 4.51
CA TRP A 99 -3.17 -3.98 4.27
C TRP A 99 -3.66 -4.74 3.04
N VAL A 100 -2.92 -4.71 1.92
CA VAL A 100 -3.27 -5.48 0.71
C VAL A 100 -3.33 -6.99 1.00
N ALA A 101 -2.45 -7.51 1.85
CA ALA A 101 -2.46 -8.91 2.25
C ALA A 101 -3.66 -9.27 3.15
N VAL A 102 -4.03 -8.40 4.10
CA VAL A 102 -5.00 -8.69 5.16
C VAL A 102 -6.44 -8.32 4.76
N ALA A 103 -6.62 -7.27 3.95
CA ALA A 103 -7.92 -6.71 3.61
C ALA A 103 -8.92 -7.72 2.99
N PRO A 104 -8.53 -8.62 2.06
CA PRO A 104 -9.47 -9.59 1.49
C PRO A 104 -10.09 -10.50 2.56
N TYR A 105 -9.28 -10.95 3.53
CA TYR A 105 -9.76 -11.76 4.65
C TYR A 105 -10.69 -10.97 5.59
N VAL A 106 -10.33 -9.73 5.92
CA VAL A 106 -11.14 -8.86 6.78
C VAL A 106 -12.52 -8.64 6.17
N PHE A 107 -12.58 -8.28 4.89
CA PHE A 107 -13.86 -8.08 4.20
C PHE A 107 -14.65 -9.36 4.00
N PHE A 108 -13.97 -10.49 3.76
CA PHE A 108 -14.63 -11.80 3.70
C PHE A 108 -15.32 -12.14 5.03
N ARG A 109 -14.62 -11.98 6.16
CA ARG A 109 -15.16 -12.24 7.51
C ARG A 109 -16.35 -11.32 7.82
N HIS A 110 -16.24 -10.04 7.49
CA HIS A 110 -17.32 -9.07 7.71
C HIS A 110 -18.55 -9.37 6.82
N SER A 111 -18.34 -9.85 5.59
CA SER A 111 -19.43 -10.19 4.67
C SER A 111 -20.21 -11.42 5.11
N ARG A 112 -19.57 -12.39 5.76
CA ARG A 112 -20.24 -13.56 6.35
C ARG A 112 -21.10 -13.23 7.56
N HIS A 113 -20.69 -12.26 8.38
CA HIS A 113 -21.46 -11.84 9.55
C HIS A 113 -22.74 -11.08 9.19
N SER A 114 -22.75 -10.34 8.07
CA SER A 114 -23.92 -9.57 7.62
C SER A 114 -24.97 -10.39 6.86
N ARG A 115 -24.69 -11.67 6.58
CA ARG A 115 -25.61 -12.61 5.90
C ARG A 115 -26.23 -13.65 6.85
N ARG A 116 -25.95 -13.56 8.16
CA ARG A 116 -26.64 -14.31 9.23
C ARG A 116 -27.56 -13.35 9.97
#